data_AF-A0A7W5XZH9-F1
#
_entry.id   AF-A0A7W5XZH9-F1
#
_cell.length_a   1.000
_cell.length_b   1.000
_cell.length_c   1.000
_cell.angle_alpha   90.00
_cell.angle_beta   90.00
_cell.angle_gamma   90.00
#
_symmetry.space_group_name_H-M   'P 1'
#
loop_
_entity.id
_entity.type
_entity.pdbx_description
1 polymer ?
#
loop_
_entity_poly.entity_id
_entity_poly.type
_entity_poly.pdbx_seq_one_letter_code
_entity_poly.pdbx_strand_id
1 'polypeptide(L)'
;MTKLIAAMKEPGFSWPICHEANAGKPGRETYEDCPSGTTAGSSSQTGNGWSSEPDQCIRTVDICRTPGQRASDGNQSRVVIRRSFGDRGDSCIQQIATPRPRRADPYYFDIPNKQGVKQRFWFNLNH
;
A
#
# COMPACT_ATOMS: atom_id res chain seq x y z
N MET A 1 -21.79 0.74 -11.82
CA MET A 1 -20.78 0.68 -12.90
C MET A 1 -20.62 -0.69 -13.57
N THR A 2 -21.68 -1.49 -13.68
CA THR A 2 -21.60 -2.88 -14.16
C THR A 2 -21.23 -3.03 -15.64
N LYS A 3 -21.68 -2.13 -16.52
CA LYS A 3 -21.39 -2.20 -17.97
C LYS A 3 -19.90 -2.03 -18.29
N LEU A 4 -19.22 -1.12 -17.59
CA LEU A 4 -17.78 -0.88 -17.79
C LEU A 4 -16.95 -2.06 -17.29
N ILE A 5 -17.25 -2.60 -16.11
CA ILE A 5 -16.55 -3.76 -15.55
C ILE A 5 -16.71 -4.99 -16.46
N ALA A 6 -17.90 -5.19 -17.04
CA ALA A 6 -18.13 -6.28 -17.99
C ALA A 6 -17.25 -6.09 -19.24
N ALA A 7 -17.23 -4.89 -19.83
CA ALA A 7 -16.39 -4.59 -20.98
C ALA A 7 -14.90 -4.77 -20.67
N MET A 8 -14.43 -4.39 -19.48
CA MET A 8 -13.03 -4.58 -19.06
C MET A 8 -12.59 -6.05 -18.99
N LYS A 9 -13.51 -7.00 -18.86
CA LYS A 9 -13.21 -8.44 -18.84
C LYS A 9 -13.09 -9.03 -20.25
N GLU A 10 -13.57 -8.33 -21.27
CA GLU A 10 -13.51 -8.80 -22.65
C GLU A 10 -12.08 -8.70 -23.20
N PRO A 11 -11.61 -9.72 -23.95
CA PRO A 11 -10.32 -9.65 -24.61
C PRO A 11 -10.29 -8.50 -25.63
N GLY A 12 -9.24 -7.67 -25.57
CA GLY A 12 -9.08 -6.51 -26.46
C GLY A 12 -9.71 -5.21 -25.94
N PHE A 13 -10.26 -5.19 -24.73
CA PHE A 13 -10.75 -3.95 -24.13
C PHE A 13 -9.63 -2.91 -23.98
N SER A 14 -9.90 -1.71 -24.49
CA SER A 14 -9.12 -0.51 -24.25
C SER A 14 -9.97 0.51 -23.51
N TRP A 15 -9.33 1.23 -22.59
CA TRP A 15 -10.00 2.33 -21.93
C TRP A 15 -10.33 3.42 -22.95
N PRO A 16 -11.56 3.95 -22.97
CA PRO A 16 -11.89 5.06 -23.85
C PRO A 16 -11.01 6.26 -23.47
N ILE A 17 -10.25 6.73 -24.45
CA ILE A 17 -9.34 7.87 -24.30
C ILE A 17 -10.11 9.11 -24.75
N CYS A 18 -10.16 10.13 -23.90
CA CYS A 18 -10.59 11.46 -24.31
C CYS A 18 -9.36 12.24 -24.74
N HIS A 19 -9.20 12.43 -26.05
CA HIS A 19 -8.05 13.14 -26.63
C HIS A 19 -8.05 14.61 -26.23
N GLU A 20 -9.22 15.22 -26.11
CA GLU A 20 -9.41 16.61 -25.69
C GLU A 20 -8.91 16.86 -24.26
N ALA A 21 -9.04 15.85 -23.40
CA ALA A 21 -8.56 15.90 -22.01
C ALA A 21 -7.11 15.44 -21.85
N ASN A 22 -6.46 14.95 -22.92
CA ASN A 22 -5.15 14.27 -22.85
C ASN A 22 -5.10 13.20 -21.74
N ALA A 23 -6.24 12.55 -21.47
CA ALA A 23 -6.39 11.60 -20.40
C ALA A 23 -6.23 10.18 -20.96
N GLY A 24 -5.21 9.45 -20.50
CA GLY A 24 -4.95 8.07 -20.92
C GLY A 24 -5.71 7.02 -20.11
N LYS A 25 -5.26 5.77 -20.20
CA LYS A 25 -5.73 4.66 -19.34
C LYS A 25 -5.57 5.04 -17.85
N PRO A 26 -6.55 4.75 -16.98
CA PRO A 26 -6.41 5.03 -15.57
C PRO A 26 -5.32 4.19 -14.94
N GLY A 27 -4.59 4.80 -14.02
CA GLY A 27 -3.71 4.10 -13.10
C GLY A 27 -4.50 3.40 -11.98
N ARG A 28 -3.80 2.57 -11.21
CA ARG A 28 -4.36 1.90 -10.05
C ARG A 28 -3.36 1.90 -8.91
N GLU A 29 -3.79 2.38 -7.75
CA GLU A 29 -3.06 2.28 -6.49
C GLU A 29 -4.00 1.64 -5.45
N THR A 30 -3.67 0.43 -5.00
CA THR A 30 -4.56 -0.32 -4.10
C THR A 30 -4.55 0.25 -2.68
N TYR A 31 -3.42 0.83 -2.26
CA TYR A 31 -3.16 1.20 -0.89
C TYR A 31 -2.97 2.71 -0.71
N GLU A 32 -3.46 3.23 0.40
CA GLU A 32 -3.27 4.63 0.83
C GLU A 32 -1.86 4.85 1.36
N ASP A 33 -1.39 6.08 1.44
CA ASP A 33 -0.08 6.36 2.02
C ASP A 33 0.01 5.90 3.47
N CYS A 34 1.20 5.42 3.84
CA CYS A 34 1.46 5.01 5.20
C CYS A 34 1.42 6.22 6.15
N PRO A 35 0.88 6.07 7.38
CA PRO A 35 0.84 7.16 8.33
C PRO A 35 2.25 7.64 8.66
N SER A 36 2.37 8.91 9.04
CA SER A 36 3.67 9.52 9.34
C SER A 36 4.46 8.69 10.37
N GLY A 37 5.77 8.52 10.11
CA GLY A 37 6.65 7.69 10.94
C GLY A 37 6.61 6.19 10.62
N THR A 38 5.92 5.79 9.56
CA THR A 38 5.96 4.43 9.02
C THR A 38 6.34 4.46 7.54
N THR A 39 7.00 3.42 7.06
CA THR A 39 7.46 3.28 5.67
C THR A 39 6.71 2.14 4.99
N ALA A 40 6.33 2.33 3.73
CA ALA A 40 5.68 1.28 2.95
C ALA A 40 6.65 0.09 2.75
N GLY A 41 6.15 -1.13 2.98
CA GLY A 41 6.90 -2.35 2.77
C GLY A 41 5.99 -3.52 2.42
N SER A 42 6.61 -4.64 2.08
CA SER A 42 5.90 -5.80 1.53
C SER A 42 5.94 -6.98 2.51
N SER A 43 4.81 -7.69 2.62
CA SER A 43 4.68 -8.91 3.42
C SER A 43 5.47 -10.09 2.85
N SER A 44 5.65 -10.13 1.52
CA SER A 44 6.38 -11.20 0.82
C SER A 44 7.46 -10.65 -0.11
N GLN A 45 8.67 -11.19 -0.03
CA GLN A 45 9.53 -11.27 -1.21
C GLN A 45 9.00 -12.44 -2.04
N THR A 46 8.42 -12.16 -3.21
CA THR A 46 8.20 -13.26 -4.15
C THR A 46 9.57 -13.77 -4.57
N GLY A 47 9.77 -15.09 -4.58
CA GLY A 47 11.08 -15.75 -4.74
C GLY A 47 11.87 -15.41 -6.02
N ASN A 48 11.33 -14.54 -6.87
CA ASN A 48 11.91 -14.08 -8.13
C ASN A 48 12.46 -12.64 -8.04
N GLY A 49 12.65 -12.09 -6.83
CA GLY A 49 13.18 -10.73 -6.61
C GLY A 49 12.19 -9.61 -6.94
N TRP A 50 10.95 -9.95 -7.31
CA TRP A 50 9.87 -8.97 -7.49
C TRP A 50 9.22 -8.72 -6.12
N SER A 51 9.34 -7.49 -5.64
CA SER A 51 8.62 -7.08 -4.43
C SER A 51 7.12 -7.13 -4.73
N SER A 52 6.35 -7.82 -3.88
CA SER A 52 4.89 -7.68 -3.95
C SER A 52 4.49 -6.22 -3.72
N GLU A 53 3.32 -5.81 -4.19
CA GLU A 53 2.79 -4.47 -3.91
C GLU A 53 2.90 -4.19 -2.40
N PRO A 54 3.44 -3.04 -1.97
CA PRO A 54 3.74 -2.77 -0.57
C PRO A 54 2.43 -2.64 0.23
N ASP A 55 2.03 -3.75 0.80
CA ASP A 55 0.78 -4.00 1.52
C ASP A 55 0.89 -3.75 3.02
N GLN A 56 2.06 -3.33 3.50
CA GLN A 56 2.34 -3.07 4.91
C GLN A 56 2.93 -1.68 5.12
N CYS A 57 2.64 -1.11 6.29
CA CYS A 57 3.35 0.02 6.86
C CYS A 57 4.26 -0.50 7.97
N ILE A 58 5.55 -0.24 7.84
CA ILE A 58 6.61 -0.76 8.70
C ILE A 58 7.18 0.38 9.52
N ARG A 59 7.36 0.17 10.81
CA ARG A 59 8.17 1.04 11.68
C ARG A 59 9.19 0.21 12.44
N THR A 60 10.39 0.75 12.59
CA THR A 60 11.41 0.18 13.46
C THR A 60 11.29 0.82 14.83
N VAL A 61 11.21 0.00 15.87
CA VAL A 61 11.22 0.42 17.26
C VAL A 61 12.42 -0.18 17.96
N ASP A 62 13.06 0.64 18.79
CA ASP A 62 14.02 0.16 19.77
C ASP A 62 13.28 -0.12 21.08
N ILE A 63 13.25 -1.38 21.47
CA ILE A 63 12.68 -1.87 22.73
C ILE A 63 13.78 -2.26 23.73
N CYS A 64 15.01 -1.75 23.60
CA CYS A 64 16.06 -1.90 24.59
C CYS A 64 15.59 -1.30 25.91
N ARG A 65 14.97 -2.13 26.75
CA ARG A 65 14.52 -1.80 28.10
C ARG A 65 15.46 -2.46 29.11
N THR A 66 15.72 -1.75 30.19
CA THR A 66 16.40 -2.28 31.38
C THR A 66 15.68 -3.54 31.92
N PRO A 67 16.40 -4.47 32.56
CA PRO A 67 15.82 -5.73 33.04
C PRO A 67 14.73 -5.45 34.09
N GLY A 68 13.45 -5.56 33.71
CA GLY A 68 12.34 -5.34 34.64
C GLY A 68 10.97 -5.08 34.01
N GLN A 69 10.91 -4.65 32.74
CA GLN A 69 9.64 -4.29 32.08
C GLN A 69 9.08 -5.35 31.11
N ARG A 70 9.47 -6.63 31.29
CA ARG A 70 9.14 -7.75 30.38
C ARG A 70 7.63 -8.08 30.26
N ALA A 71 6.76 -7.46 31.06
CA ALA A 71 5.37 -7.88 31.22
C ALA A 71 4.31 -7.06 30.44
N SER A 72 4.66 -5.93 29.83
CA SER A 72 3.62 -4.98 29.37
C SER A 72 3.21 -5.09 27.89
N ASP A 73 3.89 -5.88 27.07
CA ASP A 73 3.70 -5.85 25.60
C ASP A 73 3.02 -7.10 25.00
N GLY A 74 2.39 -7.90 25.86
CA GLY A 74 1.72 -9.15 25.49
C GLY A 74 0.35 -9.00 24.81
N ASN A 75 -0.12 -7.79 24.52
CA ASN A 75 -1.53 -7.57 24.13
C ASN A 75 -1.78 -6.79 22.82
N GLN A 76 -0.79 -6.63 21.94
CA GLN A 76 -1.02 -6.11 20.58
C GLN A 76 -1.19 -7.23 19.53
N SER A 77 -1.69 -8.38 19.98
CA SER A 77 -1.85 -9.58 19.18
C SER A 77 -3.12 -9.50 18.34
N ARG A 78 -2.95 -9.27 17.03
CA ARG A 78 -3.71 -9.87 15.90
C ARG A 78 -3.50 -9.11 14.58
N VAL A 79 -3.14 -7.84 14.62
CA VAL A 79 -2.98 -6.99 13.41
C VAL A 79 -1.52 -6.62 13.13
N VAL A 80 -0.64 -6.76 14.12
CA VAL A 80 0.76 -6.34 14.02
C VAL A 80 1.67 -7.56 13.83
N ILE A 81 2.45 -7.57 12.76
CA ILE A 81 3.54 -8.53 12.57
C ILE A 81 4.80 -7.93 13.19
N ARG A 82 5.36 -8.60 14.20
CA ARG A 82 6.64 -8.22 14.84
C ARG A 82 7.78 -9.03 14.21
N ARG A 83 8.79 -8.36 13.66
CA ARG A 83 10.01 -8.97 13.11
C ARG A 83 11.21 -8.52 13.95
N SER A 84 11.98 -9.44 14.50
CA SER A 84 13.19 -9.13 15.27
C SER A 84 14.44 -9.31 14.41
N PHE A 85 15.45 -8.46 14.56
CA PHE A 85 16.65 -8.44 13.72
C PHE A 85 17.88 -9.01 14.42
N GLY A 86 18.11 -10.32 14.36
CA GLY A 86 19.37 -10.93 14.81
C GLY A 86 19.28 -12.44 14.98
N ASP A 87 20.41 -13.13 14.77
CA ASP A 87 20.52 -14.59 14.72
C ASP A 87 20.23 -15.30 16.06
N ARG A 88 20.06 -14.56 17.17
CA ARG A 88 19.91 -15.12 18.53
C ARG A 88 18.81 -14.49 19.38
N GLY A 89 17.98 -13.60 18.82
CA GLY A 89 16.89 -12.96 19.58
C GLY A 89 17.34 -11.89 20.60
N ASP A 90 18.64 -11.59 20.68
CA ASP A 90 19.22 -10.55 21.55
C ASP A 90 19.07 -9.13 20.99
N SER A 91 18.54 -8.98 19.77
CA SER A 91 18.29 -7.67 19.20
C SER A 91 17.06 -7.05 19.85
N CYS A 92 17.26 -5.96 20.59
CA CYS A 92 16.19 -5.15 21.12
C CYS A 92 15.52 -4.28 20.05
N ILE A 93 15.94 -4.37 18.78
CA ILE A 93 15.31 -3.68 17.67
C ILE A 93 14.23 -4.59 17.09
N GLN A 94 13.00 -4.10 17.03
CA GLN A 94 11.87 -4.78 16.39
C GLN A 94 11.32 -3.95 15.25
N GLN A 95 10.92 -4.58 14.15
CA GLN A 95 10.01 -3.99 13.19
C GLN A 95 8.58 -4.38 13.50
N ILE A 96 7.73 -3.39 13.53
CA ILE A 96 6.29 -3.51 13.65
C ILE A 96 5.72 -3.22 12.27
N ALA A 97 5.15 -4.24 11.64
CA ALA A 97 4.44 -4.14 10.38
C ALA A 97 2.94 -4.20 10.63
N THR A 98 2.21 -3.20 10.14
CA THR A 98 0.74 -3.15 10.13
C THR A 98 0.23 -3.20 8.69
N PRO A 99 -0.92 -3.83 8.42
CA PRO A 99 -1.54 -3.76 7.11
C PRO A 99 -1.73 -2.32 6.65
N ARG A 100 -1.37 -2.04 5.40
CA ARG A 100 -1.54 -0.72 4.80
C ARG A 100 -3.03 -0.50 4.50
N PRO A 101 -3.60 0.68 4.82
CA PRO A 101 -5.00 0.95 4.50
C PRO A 101 -5.27 0.85 3.01
N ARG A 102 -6.40 0.27 2.62
CA ARG A 102 -6.81 0.17 1.21
C ARG A 102 -7.55 1.44 0.82
N ARG A 103 -7.23 1.99 -0.36
CA ARG A 103 -7.94 3.15 -0.90
C ARG A 103 -9.41 2.81 -1.15
N ALA A 104 -10.30 3.69 -0.69
CA ALA A 104 -11.71 3.63 -1.06
C ALA A 104 -11.90 3.75 -2.58
N ASP A 105 -11.09 4.60 -3.23
CA ASP A 105 -11.08 4.82 -4.67
C ASP A 105 -9.69 4.44 -5.24
N PRO A 106 -9.48 3.19 -5.67
CA PRO A 106 -8.14 2.72 -6.04
C PRO A 106 -7.74 3.07 -7.48
N TYR A 107 -8.67 3.52 -8.32
CA TYR A 107 -8.37 3.89 -9.70
C TYR A 107 -8.21 5.40 -9.80
N TYR A 108 -7.36 5.86 -10.72
CA TYR A 108 -7.20 7.29 -10.92
C TYR A 108 -6.88 7.66 -12.36
N PHE A 109 -7.24 8.89 -12.73
CA PHE A 109 -6.77 9.55 -13.95
C PHE A 109 -5.86 10.72 -13.59
N ASP A 110 -4.72 10.82 -14.27
CA ASP A 110 -3.87 12.02 -14.23
C ASP A 110 -4.19 12.87 -15.46
N ILE A 111 -4.94 13.96 -15.26
CA ILE A 111 -5.42 14.84 -16.34
C ILE A 111 -4.63 16.16 -16.27
N PRO A 112 -3.91 16.57 -17.32
CA PRO A 112 -3.24 17.86 -17.34
C PRO A 112 -4.25 19.01 -17.37
N ASN A 113 -4.04 20.01 -16.54
CA ASN A 113 -4.79 21.27 -16.63
C ASN A 113 -4.34 22.09 -17.85
N LYS A 114 -4.96 23.27 -18.08
CA LYS A 114 -4.60 24.17 -19.20
C LYS A 114 -3.14 24.63 -19.19
N GLN A 115 -2.43 24.51 -18.07
CA GLN A 115 -1.02 24.86 -17.89
C GLN A 115 -0.09 23.63 -17.96
N GLY A 116 -0.62 22.44 -18.24
CA GLY A 116 0.15 21.19 -18.32
C GLY A 116 0.40 20.49 -16.98
N VAL A 117 -0.08 21.02 -15.86
CA VAL A 117 0.06 20.40 -14.54
C VAL A 117 -0.95 19.27 -14.40
N LYS A 118 -0.47 18.05 -14.17
CA LYS A 118 -1.31 16.86 -13.98
C LYS A 118 -2.06 16.95 -12.65
N GLN A 119 -3.38 16.86 -12.71
CA GLN A 119 -4.27 16.70 -11.57
C GLN A 119 -4.75 15.26 -11.51
N ARG A 120 -4.69 14.68 -10.32
CA ARG A 120 -5.09 13.29 -10.09
C ARG A 120 -6.54 13.23 -9.60
N PHE A 121 -7.38 12.50 -10.32
CA PHE A 121 -8.78 12.27 -9.97
C PHE A 121 -8.99 10.80 -9.63
N TRP A 122 -9.46 10.52 -8.42
CA TRP A 122 -9.68 9.16 -7.91
C TRP A 122 -11.12 8.70 -8.14
N PHE A 123 -11.29 7.40 -8.37
CA PHE A 123 -12.61 6.75 -8.46
C PHE A 123 -12.54 5.26 -8.11
N ASN A 124 -13.68 4.68 -7.76
CA ASN A 124 -13.86 3.24 -7.58
C ASN A 124 -14.62 2.66 -8.77
N LEU A 125 -14.41 1.38 -9.09
CA LEU A 125 -15.17 0.65 -10.10
C LEU A 125 -16.28 -0.25 -9.51
N ASN A 126 -16.25 -0.53 -8.22
CA ASN A 126 -17.14 -1.46 -7.53
C ASN A 126 -18.45 -0.81 -7.01
N HIS A 127 -18.79 0.39 -7.49
CA HIS A 127 -19.97 1.15 -7.06
C HIS A 127 -21.16 1.02 -8.02
#